data_AF-A0A094AT67-F1
#
_entry.id   AF-A0A094AT67-F1
#
_cell.length_a   1.000
_cell.length_b   1.000
_cell.length_c   1.000
_cell.angle_alpha   90.00
_cell.angle_beta   90.00
_cell.angle_gamma   90.00
#
_symmetry.space_group_name_H-M   'P 1'
#
loop_
_entity.id
_entity.type
_entity.pdbx_description
1 polymer ?
#
loop_
_entity_poly.entity_id
_entity_poly.type
_entity_poly.pdbx_seq_one_letter_code
_entity_poly.pdbx_strand_id
1 'polypeptide(L)'
;MAMNKHTQGMMTNDSALTGFTLWPRQEVLRIEALSDQDVLSELEGIVDGRNYSWHSINELMKTQLYKGALEFTFDDGDVIFEWNNLCDEKRNWEEKRRLSSSSTEFNRDCLINLKILPAKAGFGFEGSRLVMANLDEPNLLTKDLWVASEEWEAQAFKCFQAKYDNSVGEEDDDEEDEDEDEDEDEDYEECEDQEESDSDDFDEDEYFDSLYKMF
;
A
#
# COMPACT_ATOMS: atom_id res chain seq x y z
N MET A 1 1.68 -57.66 36.70
CA MET A 1 1.49 -57.34 35.27
C MET A 1 0.91 -55.94 35.21
N ALA A 2 1.68 -54.97 34.75
CA ALA A 2 1.22 -53.60 34.59
C ALA A 2 1.95 -52.98 33.40
N MET A 3 1.21 -52.57 32.38
CA MET A 3 1.62 -51.51 31.46
C MET A 3 0.35 -50.78 31.00
N ASN A 4 0.09 -49.64 31.64
CA ASN A 4 -0.86 -48.64 31.16
C ASN A 4 -0.30 -48.03 29.88
N LYS A 5 -1.06 -48.11 28.79
CA LYS A 5 -0.86 -47.32 27.57
C LYS A 5 -1.96 -46.27 27.52
N HIS A 6 -1.62 -45.03 27.84
CA HIS A 6 -2.32 -43.84 27.38
C HIS A 6 -1.38 -42.64 27.56
N THR A 7 -0.58 -42.37 26.53
CA THR A 7 0.03 -41.06 26.32
C THR A 7 -0.65 -40.47 25.11
N GLN A 8 -1.74 -39.75 25.39
CA GLN A 8 -2.41 -38.86 24.45
C GLN A 8 -1.45 -37.70 24.20
N GLY A 9 -0.95 -37.59 22.96
CA GLY A 9 -0.14 -36.46 22.53
C GLY A 9 -0.99 -35.19 22.58
N MET A 10 -0.64 -34.28 23.49
CA MET A 10 -1.12 -32.89 23.42
C MET A 10 -0.55 -32.29 22.15
N MET A 11 -1.38 -32.09 21.13
CA MET A 11 -1.07 -31.11 20.09
C MET A 11 -1.21 -29.73 20.74
N THR A 12 -0.08 -29.14 21.12
CA THR A 12 -0.02 -27.72 21.49
C THR A 12 -0.26 -26.93 20.21
N ASN A 13 -1.39 -26.21 20.15
CA ASN A 13 -1.77 -25.34 19.03
C ASN A 13 -0.83 -24.12 18.86
N ASP A 14 0.22 -24.01 19.67
CA ASP A 14 1.16 -22.89 19.70
C ASP A 14 2.23 -22.94 18.58
N SER A 15 2.27 -24.01 17.77
CA SER A 15 3.27 -24.15 16.69
C SER A 15 2.80 -23.69 15.29
N ALA A 16 1.54 -23.23 15.15
CA ALA A 16 0.99 -22.85 13.83
C ALA A 16 0.87 -21.33 13.60
N LEU A 17 1.17 -20.49 14.60
CA LEU A 17 1.03 -19.02 14.52
C LEU A 17 2.37 -18.26 14.44
N THR A 18 3.50 -18.96 14.51
CA THR A 18 4.86 -18.38 14.55
C THR A 18 5.31 -17.70 13.25
N GLY A 19 4.43 -17.58 12.24
CA GLY A 19 4.71 -16.92 10.96
C GLY A 19 4.02 -15.56 10.76
N PHE A 20 3.01 -15.22 11.56
CA PHE A 20 2.37 -13.91 11.49
C PHE A 20 3.06 -12.97 12.47
N THR A 21 4.07 -12.24 11.99
CA THR A 21 4.58 -11.10 12.77
C THR A 21 3.43 -10.11 12.93
N LEU A 22 2.99 -9.85 14.17
CA LEU A 22 2.02 -8.78 14.48
C LEU A 22 2.60 -7.37 14.19
N TRP A 23 3.85 -7.32 13.74
CA TRP A 23 4.62 -6.12 13.51
C TRP A 23 3.94 -5.10 12.59
N PRO A 24 3.35 -5.44 11.42
CA PRO A 24 2.69 -4.43 10.58
C PRO A 24 1.53 -3.73 11.30
N ARG A 25 0.72 -4.48 12.07
CA ARG A 25 -0.39 -3.90 12.84
C ARG A 25 0.11 -2.99 13.96
N GLN A 26 1.16 -3.41 14.66
CA GLN A 26 1.79 -2.59 15.71
C GLN A 26 2.41 -1.31 15.14
N GLU A 27 3.00 -1.39 13.95
CA GLU A 27 3.64 -0.27 13.29
C GLU A 27 2.61 0.75 12.78
N VAL A 28 1.45 0.31 12.27
CA VAL A 28 0.32 1.20 11.95
C VAL A 28 -0.13 1.96 13.19
N LEU A 29 -0.44 1.26 14.29
CA LEU A 29 -0.86 1.89 15.54
C LEU A 29 0.18 2.87 16.09
N ARG A 30 1.48 2.55 15.96
CA ARG A 30 2.56 3.45 16.34
C ARG A 30 2.49 4.74 15.54
N ILE A 31 2.34 4.64 14.21
CA ILE A 31 2.31 5.79 13.30
C ILE A 31 1.04 6.63 13.51
N GLU A 32 -0.12 5.99 13.72
CA GLU A 32 -1.38 6.66 14.02
C GLU A 32 -1.30 7.48 15.32
N ALA A 33 -0.53 7.01 16.30
CA ALA A 33 -0.29 7.71 17.56
C ALA A 33 0.77 8.84 17.46
N LEU A 34 1.47 8.99 16.32
CA LEU A 34 2.44 10.06 16.14
C LEU A 34 1.76 11.40 15.88
N SER A 35 2.42 12.48 16.34
CA SER A 35 2.06 13.82 15.91
C SER A 35 2.34 14.02 14.42
N ASP A 36 1.60 14.93 13.76
CA ASP A 36 1.79 15.22 12.34
C ASP A 36 3.23 15.66 12.02
N GLN A 37 3.89 16.36 12.96
CA GLN A 37 5.28 16.77 12.82
C GLN A 37 6.25 15.58 12.88
N ASP A 38 5.98 14.59 13.74
CA ASP A 38 6.80 13.39 13.86
C ASP A 38 6.64 12.49 12.63
N VAL A 39 5.40 12.35 12.11
CA VAL A 39 5.11 11.67 10.84
C VAL A 39 5.93 12.30 9.71
N LEU A 40 5.83 13.62 9.55
CA LEU A 40 6.57 14.33 8.52
C LEU A 40 8.09 14.13 8.68
N SER A 41 8.61 14.26 9.90
CA SER A 41 10.05 14.13 10.16
C SER A 41 10.58 12.72 9.85
N GLU A 42 9.81 11.68 10.16
CA GLU A 42 10.16 10.29 9.83
C GLU A 42 10.09 10.04 8.32
N LEU A 43 9.01 10.50 7.68
CA LEU A 43 8.80 10.39 6.24
C LEU A 43 9.92 11.07 5.45
N GLU A 44 10.23 12.33 5.77
CA GLU A 44 11.35 13.08 5.19
C GLU A 44 12.67 12.32 5.34
N GLY A 45 12.88 11.67 6.49
CA GLY A 45 14.03 10.81 6.70
C GLY A 45 14.12 9.67 5.70
N ILE A 46 13.02 8.96 5.48
CA ILE A 46 12.95 7.83 4.57
C ILE A 46 13.13 8.28 3.12
N VAL A 47 12.46 9.36 2.69
CA VAL A 47 12.59 9.87 1.32
C VAL A 47 13.96 10.51 1.05
N ASP A 48 14.68 10.96 2.08
CA ASP A 48 16.12 11.31 1.96
C ASP A 48 17.05 10.08 1.96
N GLY A 49 16.52 8.85 2.06
CA GLY A 49 17.28 7.61 2.04
C GLY A 49 17.85 7.18 3.38
N ARG A 50 17.36 7.72 4.51
CA ARG A 50 17.74 7.27 5.85
C ARG A 50 16.94 6.03 6.22
N ASN A 51 17.65 4.98 6.67
CA ASN A 51 17.07 3.79 7.31
C ASN A 51 15.98 3.07 6.49
N TYR A 52 16.03 3.16 5.16
CA TYR A 52 15.07 2.51 4.27
C TYR A 52 15.76 2.09 2.96
N SER A 53 15.59 0.83 2.57
CA SER A 53 16.24 0.23 1.39
C SER A 53 15.32 0.26 0.17
N TRP A 54 15.15 1.43 -0.44
CA TRP A 54 14.28 1.64 -1.61
C TRP A 54 14.55 0.65 -2.76
N HIS A 55 15.82 0.47 -3.14
CA HIS A 55 16.17 -0.37 -4.30
C HIS A 55 16.02 -1.86 -3.99
N SER A 56 16.47 -2.30 -2.82
CA SER A 56 16.33 -3.69 -2.40
C SER A 56 14.85 -4.09 -2.31
N ILE A 57 13.99 -3.22 -1.77
CA ILE A 57 12.54 -3.45 -1.72
C ILE A 57 11.96 -3.49 -3.13
N ASN A 58 12.35 -2.55 -4.00
CA ASN A 58 11.88 -2.50 -5.39
C ASN A 58 12.20 -3.78 -6.17
N GLU A 59 13.42 -4.32 -6.02
CA GLU A 59 13.81 -5.56 -6.68
C GLU A 59 13.06 -6.79 -6.15
N LEU A 60 12.72 -6.80 -4.86
CA LEU A 60 11.86 -7.84 -4.29
C LEU A 60 10.42 -7.73 -4.83
N MET A 61 9.88 -6.52 -4.96
CA MET A 61 8.55 -6.29 -5.54
C MET A 61 8.50 -6.80 -6.98
N LYS A 62 9.48 -6.42 -7.83
CA LYS A 62 9.65 -6.96 -9.20
C LYS A 62 9.69 -8.48 -9.20
N THR A 63 10.48 -9.07 -8.31
CA THR A 63 10.61 -10.52 -8.22
C THR A 63 9.28 -11.20 -7.89
N GLN A 64 8.47 -10.65 -6.98
CA GLN A 64 7.15 -11.23 -6.67
C GLN A 64 6.16 -11.05 -7.82
N LEU A 65 6.17 -9.89 -8.49
CA LEU A 65 5.33 -9.65 -9.66
C LEU A 65 5.66 -10.64 -10.79
N TYR A 66 6.94 -10.82 -11.13
CA TYR A 66 7.35 -11.79 -12.16
C TYR A 66 7.03 -13.24 -11.83
N LYS A 67 6.97 -13.59 -10.54
CA LYS A 67 6.56 -14.92 -10.09
C LYS A 67 5.04 -15.10 -10.07
N GLY A 68 4.26 -14.05 -10.31
CA GLY A 68 2.80 -14.04 -10.16
C GLY A 68 2.34 -14.16 -8.71
N ALA A 69 3.20 -13.82 -7.74
CA ALA A 69 2.84 -13.77 -6.32
C ALA A 69 2.23 -12.42 -5.92
N LEU A 70 2.51 -11.39 -6.71
CA LEU A 70 1.78 -10.13 -6.72
C LEU A 70 1.16 -9.95 -8.10
N GLU A 71 0.02 -9.29 -8.13
CA GLU A 71 -0.62 -8.82 -9.35
C GLU A 71 -0.51 -7.29 -9.36
N PHE A 72 -0.60 -6.70 -10.55
CA PHE A 72 -0.71 -5.26 -10.70
C PHE A 72 -2.12 -4.93 -11.15
N THR A 73 -2.83 -4.18 -10.32
CA THR A 73 -4.14 -3.61 -10.64
C THR A 73 -4.08 -2.09 -10.47
N PHE A 74 -5.10 -1.39 -10.96
CA PHE A 74 -5.25 0.07 -10.75
C PHE A 74 -6.15 0.36 -9.54
N ASP A 75 -6.43 -0.65 -8.72
CA ASP A 75 -7.31 -0.51 -7.58
C ASP A 75 -6.53 0.07 -6.40
N ASP A 76 -7.15 1.01 -5.70
CA ASP A 76 -6.59 1.60 -4.48
C ASP A 76 -6.30 0.51 -3.44
N GLY A 77 -5.11 0.58 -2.81
CA GLY A 77 -4.63 -0.42 -1.87
C GLY A 77 -3.94 -1.65 -2.48
N ASP A 78 -3.86 -1.77 -3.82
CA ASP A 78 -3.02 -2.77 -4.50
C ASP A 78 -1.54 -2.55 -4.18
N VAL A 79 -0.83 -3.62 -3.84
CA VAL A 79 0.55 -3.53 -3.36
C VAL A 79 1.50 -2.90 -4.38
N ILE A 80 1.35 -3.23 -5.67
CA ILE A 80 2.22 -2.71 -6.73
C ILE A 80 1.84 -1.30 -7.10
N PHE A 81 0.53 -0.99 -7.16
CA PHE A 81 0.04 0.36 -7.37
C PHE A 81 0.54 1.33 -6.28
N GLU A 82 0.31 1.00 -5.02
CA GLU A 82 0.77 1.81 -3.88
C GLU A 82 2.29 1.97 -3.87
N TRP A 83 3.02 0.90 -4.18
CA TRP A 83 4.48 0.96 -4.25
C TRP A 83 4.97 1.90 -5.36
N ASN A 84 4.34 1.87 -6.53
CA ASN A 84 4.67 2.75 -7.65
C ASN A 84 4.39 4.22 -7.29
N ASN A 85 3.27 4.51 -6.63
CA ASN A 85 2.95 5.85 -6.11
C ASN A 85 4.03 6.35 -5.14
N LEU A 86 4.51 5.50 -4.22
CA LEU A 86 5.61 5.86 -3.31
C LEU A 86 6.95 6.09 -4.05
N CYS A 87 7.20 5.35 -5.13
CA CYS A 87 8.38 5.58 -5.97
C CYS A 87 8.30 6.94 -6.69
N ASP A 88 7.11 7.36 -7.12
CA ASP A 88 6.87 8.69 -7.65
C ASP A 88 7.12 9.78 -6.60
N GLU A 89 6.65 9.59 -5.37
CA GLU A 89 6.94 10.53 -4.28
C GLU A 89 8.43 10.63 -3.98
N LYS A 90 9.15 9.51 -3.99
CA LYS A 90 10.62 9.49 -3.85
C LYS A 90 11.30 10.29 -4.97
N ARG A 91 10.88 10.13 -6.22
CA ARG A 91 11.42 10.92 -7.35
C ARG A 91 11.09 12.40 -7.24
N ASN A 92 9.83 12.73 -6.94
CA ASN A 92 9.38 14.10 -6.72
C ASN A 92 10.19 14.78 -5.61
N TRP A 93 10.45 14.07 -4.51
CA TRP A 93 11.28 14.57 -3.42
C TRP A 93 12.71 14.89 -3.88
N GLU A 94 13.34 14.04 -4.66
CA GLU A 94 14.71 14.28 -5.14
C GLU A 94 14.81 15.45 -6.12
N GLU A 95 13.80 15.63 -6.97
CA GLU A 95 13.75 16.73 -7.94
C GLU A 95 13.37 18.07 -7.31
N LYS A 96 12.34 18.08 -6.46
CA LYS A 96 11.65 19.30 -6.00
C LYS A 96 11.85 19.57 -4.51
N ARG A 97 12.41 18.62 -3.75
CA ARG A 97 12.55 18.68 -2.28
C ARG A 97 11.23 18.89 -1.55
N ARG A 98 10.17 18.27 -2.08
CA ARG A 98 8.83 18.25 -1.47
C ARG A 98 8.04 17.05 -1.96
N LEU A 99 7.09 16.59 -1.15
CA LEU A 99 6.05 15.64 -1.52
C LEU A 99 5.03 16.30 -2.46
N SER A 100 4.23 15.50 -3.16
CA SER A 100 3.17 15.98 -4.06
C SER A 100 2.05 16.72 -3.33
N SER A 101 1.73 16.28 -2.11
CA SER A 101 0.75 16.90 -1.22
C SER A 101 1.40 17.29 0.11
N SER A 102 0.89 18.36 0.72
CA SER A 102 1.26 18.78 2.07
C SER A 102 0.22 18.39 3.13
N SER A 103 -0.77 17.57 2.75
CA SER A 103 -1.80 17.08 3.67
C SER A 103 -1.20 16.15 4.73
N THR A 104 -1.65 16.28 5.98
CA THR A 104 -1.19 15.44 7.09
C THR A 104 -1.66 14.00 6.93
N GLU A 105 -2.88 13.79 6.41
CA GLU A 105 -3.43 12.49 6.08
C GLU A 105 -2.58 11.78 5.02
N PHE A 106 -2.32 12.47 3.90
CA PHE A 106 -1.46 11.96 2.83
C PHE A 106 -0.07 11.54 3.34
N ASN A 107 0.57 12.39 4.16
CA ASN A 107 1.88 12.09 4.73
C ASN A 107 1.84 10.85 5.63
N ARG A 108 0.78 10.70 6.43
CA ARG A 108 0.59 9.54 7.30
C ARG A 108 0.38 8.27 6.48
N ASP A 109 -0.44 8.32 5.43
CA ASP A 109 -0.67 7.19 4.54
C ASP A 109 0.59 6.77 3.80
N CYS A 110 1.36 7.72 3.28
CA CYS A 110 2.67 7.45 2.69
C CYS A 110 3.60 6.75 3.68
N LEU A 111 3.69 7.24 4.91
CA LEU A 111 4.56 6.64 5.94
C LEU A 111 4.09 5.23 6.31
N ILE A 112 2.79 5.03 6.50
CA ILE A 112 2.20 3.72 6.77
C ILE A 112 2.53 2.76 5.63
N ASN A 113 2.25 3.14 4.38
CA ASN A 113 2.47 2.29 3.21
C ASN A 113 3.96 1.95 3.04
N LEU A 114 4.88 2.90 3.25
CA LEU A 114 6.32 2.62 3.28
C LEU A 114 6.68 1.52 4.28
N LYS A 115 6.09 1.54 5.47
CA LYS A 115 6.42 0.57 6.52
C LYS A 115 5.77 -0.79 6.30
N ILE A 116 4.55 -0.85 5.77
CA ILE A 116 3.78 -2.10 5.74
C ILE A 116 3.75 -2.80 4.39
N LEU A 117 3.94 -2.10 3.26
CA LEU A 117 3.88 -2.72 1.93
C LEU A 117 4.85 -3.88 1.77
N PRO A 118 6.11 -3.83 2.24
CA PRO A 118 7.01 -4.99 2.20
C PRO A 118 6.46 -6.22 2.92
N ALA A 119 5.70 -6.03 4.00
CA ALA A 119 5.02 -7.13 4.69
C ALA A 119 3.79 -7.62 3.91
N LYS A 120 2.96 -6.70 3.37
CA LYS A 120 1.83 -7.04 2.47
C LYS A 120 2.30 -7.81 1.23
N ALA A 121 3.49 -7.49 0.72
CA ALA A 121 4.16 -8.17 -0.39
C ALA A 121 4.74 -9.56 -0.05
N GLY A 122 4.60 -10.00 1.21
CA GLY A 122 5.06 -11.31 1.65
C GLY A 122 6.57 -11.44 1.83
N PHE A 123 7.31 -10.33 2.05
CA PHE A 123 8.77 -10.40 2.25
C PHE A 123 9.18 -10.91 3.64
N GLY A 124 8.22 -11.04 4.57
CA GLY A 124 8.45 -11.54 5.92
C GLY A 124 9.51 -10.74 6.68
N PHE A 125 10.40 -11.45 7.38
CA PHE A 125 11.47 -10.84 8.17
C PHE A 125 12.44 -9.98 7.33
N GLU A 126 12.67 -10.34 6.07
CA GLU A 126 13.54 -9.56 5.18
C GLU A 126 12.94 -8.17 4.93
N GLY A 127 11.63 -8.09 4.66
CA GLY A 127 10.91 -6.83 4.50
C GLY A 127 11.06 -5.93 5.73
N SER A 128 10.83 -6.48 6.92
CA SER A 128 11.01 -5.72 8.19
C SER A 128 12.44 -5.21 8.39
N ARG A 129 13.45 -5.93 7.91
CA ARG A 129 14.84 -5.46 7.99
C ARG A 129 15.10 -4.29 7.03
N LEU A 130 14.54 -4.35 5.82
CA LEU A 130 14.74 -3.35 4.77
C LEU A 130 14.03 -2.02 5.03
N VAL A 131 12.93 -2.03 5.80
CA VAL A 131 12.20 -0.80 6.20
C VAL A 131 12.78 -0.10 7.44
N MET A 132 13.75 -0.73 8.10
CA MET A 132 14.41 -0.26 9.32
C MET A 132 15.88 0.09 9.12
N ALA A 133 16.48 -0.32 8.00
CA ALA A 133 17.86 -0.05 7.66
C ALA A 133 17.97 0.22 6.16
N ASN A 134 18.91 1.10 5.78
CA ASN A 134 19.30 1.24 4.38
C ASN A 134 20.47 0.29 4.10
N LEU A 135 20.20 -0.76 3.33
CA LEU A 135 21.15 -1.77 2.88
C LEU A 135 21.49 -1.61 1.39
N ASP A 136 20.96 -0.58 0.73
CA ASP A 136 21.20 -0.30 -0.67
C ASP A 136 22.64 0.19 -0.90
N GLU A 137 23.16 -0.04 -2.11
CA GLU A 137 24.44 0.52 -2.51
C GLU A 137 24.38 2.06 -2.56
N PRO A 138 25.47 2.76 -2.22
CA PRO A 138 25.50 4.21 -2.30
C PRO A 138 25.44 4.67 -3.75
N ASN A 139 24.71 5.76 -4.00
CA ASN A 139 24.56 6.42 -5.31
C ASN A 139 23.74 5.67 -6.36
N LEU A 140 22.86 4.75 -5.96
CA LEU A 140 21.85 4.21 -6.87
C LEU A 140 20.88 5.33 -7.31
N LEU A 141 20.51 5.30 -8.59
CA LEU A 141 19.62 6.30 -9.19
C LEU A 141 18.17 5.85 -9.00
N THR A 142 17.36 6.70 -8.37
CA THR A 142 15.92 6.46 -8.16
C THR A 142 15.08 6.43 -9.43
N LYS A 143 15.67 6.84 -10.56
CA LYS A 143 15.04 6.77 -11.90
C LYS A 143 14.64 5.35 -12.28
N ASP A 144 15.29 4.35 -11.70
CA ASP A 144 15.05 2.93 -11.97
C ASP A 144 14.06 2.27 -10.96
N LEU A 145 13.50 3.06 -10.01
CA LEU A 145 12.51 2.59 -9.04
C LEU A 145 11.12 2.50 -9.68
N TRP A 146 10.86 1.42 -10.38
CA TRP A 146 9.54 1.12 -10.92
C TRP A 146 9.36 -0.38 -11.10
N VAL A 147 8.20 -0.92 -10.75
CA VAL A 147 8.01 -2.39 -10.72
C VAL A 147 7.24 -2.93 -11.92
N ALA A 148 6.31 -2.17 -12.50
CA ALA A 148 5.54 -2.57 -13.67
C ALA A 148 5.93 -1.69 -14.87
N SER A 149 6.85 -2.15 -15.72
CA SER A 149 7.31 -1.43 -16.94
C SER A 149 6.17 -0.68 -17.66
N GLU A 150 6.44 0.47 -18.28
CA GLU A 150 5.50 1.23 -19.12
C GLU A 150 4.75 0.34 -20.15
N GLU A 151 5.35 -0.79 -20.53
CA GLU A 151 4.76 -1.81 -21.39
C GLU A 151 3.52 -2.50 -20.78
N TRP A 152 3.48 -2.68 -19.46
CA TRP A 152 2.35 -3.25 -18.72
C TRP A 152 1.19 -2.26 -18.60
N GLU A 153 1.46 -0.97 -18.46
CA GLU A 153 0.44 0.08 -18.54
C GLU A 153 -0.19 0.11 -19.92
N ALA A 154 0.64 0.06 -20.99
CA ALA A 154 0.16 -0.01 -22.36
C ALA A 154 -0.64 -1.28 -22.65
N GLN A 155 -0.30 -2.41 -22.01
CA GLN A 155 -1.00 -3.68 -22.19
C GLN A 155 -2.29 -3.77 -21.36
N ALA A 156 -2.31 -3.22 -20.14
CA ALA A 156 -3.51 -3.09 -19.33
C ALA A 156 -4.52 -2.14 -19.99
N PHE A 157 -4.08 -0.97 -20.50
CA PHE A 157 -4.92 -0.07 -21.30
C PHE A 157 -5.54 -0.76 -22.52
N LYS A 158 -4.78 -1.61 -23.22
CA LYS A 158 -5.29 -2.43 -24.33
C LYS A 158 -6.33 -3.46 -23.88
N CYS A 159 -6.13 -4.11 -22.73
CA CYS A 159 -7.11 -5.04 -22.16
C CYS A 159 -8.40 -4.34 -21.69
N PHE A 160 -8.33 -3.08 -21.24
CA PHE A 160 -9.50 -2.28 -20.91
C PHE A 160 -10.26 -1.82 -22.16
N GLN A 161 -9.56 -1.41 -23.23
CA GLN A 161 -10.20 -1.13 -24.53
C GLN A 161 -10.89 -2.37 -25.12
N ALA A 162 -10.24 -3.54 -25.05
CA ALA A 162 -10.81 -4.78 -25.57
C ALA A 162 -12.06 -5.28 -24.82
N LYS A 163 -12.36 -4.76 -23.63
CA LYS A 163 -13.57 -5.10 -22.86
C LYS A 163 -14.78 -4.25 -23.24
N TYR A 164 -14.58 -3.11 -23.92
CA TYR A 164 -15.67 -2.29 -24.47
C TYR A 164 -16.09 -2.72 -25.89
N ASP A 165 -15.26 -3.50 -26.58
CA ASP A 165 -15.63 -4.11 -27.85
C ASP A 165 -16.32 -5.48 -27.62
N ASN A 166 -17.58 -5.44 -27.22
CA ASN A 166 -18.49 -6.54 -27.53
C ASN A 166 -19.91 -6.03 -27.81
N SER A 167 -20.21 -6.02 -29.12
CA SER A 167 -21.51 -6.29 -29.77
C SER A 167 -22.53 -5.16 -29.90
N VAL A 168 -22.57 -4.51 -31.07
CA VAL A 168 -23.65 -4.49 -32.11
C VAL A 168 -22.95 -4.04 -33.40
N GLY A 169 -22.86 -4.74 -34.53
CA GLY A 169 -23.90 -5.41 -35.32
C GLY A 169 -24.16 -4.59 -36.60
N GLU A 170 -23.66 -5.08 -37.75
CA GLU A 170 -24.05 -4.75 -39.16
C GLU A 170 -23.63 -3.37 -39.71
N GLU A 171 -22.72 -3.31 -40.69
CA GLU A 171 -22.90 -3.32 -42.17
C GLU A 171 -23.16 -1.92 -42.78
N ASP A 172 -22.32 -1.62 -43.77
CA ASP A 172 -22.49 -0.74 -44.93
C ASP A 172 -22.38 0.80 -44.84
N ASP A 173 -21.79 1.29 -45.94
CA ASP A 173 -21.46 2.64 -46.36
C ASP A 173 -22.60 3.66 -46.18
N ASP A 174 -22.28 4.92 -45.86
CA ASP A 174 -22.66 6.07 -46.71
C ASP A 174 -22.01 7.37 -46.23
N GLU A 175 -21.85 8.26 -47.22
CA GLU A 175 -21.15 9.54 -47.20
C GLU A 175 -21.89 10.67 -46.44
N GLU A 176 -21.11 11.74 -46.22
CA GLU A 176 -21.53 13.15 -46.22
C GLU A 176 -22.22 13.78 -45.00
N ASP A 177 -21.73 15.00 -44.76
CA ASP A 177 -22.36 16.20 -44.26
C ASP A 177 -22.10 16.73 -42.83
N GLU A 178 -21.71 18.00 -42.90
CA GLU A 178 -21.55 19.05 -41.91
C GLU A 178 -22.86 19.23 -41.11
N ASP A 179 -22.75 19.55 -39.82
CA ASP A 179 -23.20 20.84 -39.29
C ASP A 179 -23.03 20.92 -37.78
N GLU A 180 -22.78 22.14 -37.34
CA GLU A 180 -22.77 22.65 -35.98
C GLU A 180 -24.04 22.26 -35.20
N ASP A 181 -23.93 22.11 -33.89
CA ASP A 181 -24.80 22.83 -32.95
C ASP A 181 -24.17 22.82 -31.55
N GLU A 182 -23.92 24.03 -31.05
CA GLU A 182 -23.74 24.35 -29.63
C GLU A 182 -25.04 24.00 -28.90
N ASP A 183 -24.95 23.41 -27.71
CA ASP A 183 -25.87 23.73 -26.63
C ASP A 183 -25.19 23.43 -25.28
N GLU A 184 -24.98 24.53 -24.55
CA GLU A 184 -24.76 24.59 -23.12
C GLU A 184 -25.95 23.92 -22.41
N ASP A 185 -25.70 23.17 -21.34
CA ASP A 185 -26.55 23.24 -20.15
C ASP A 185 -25.78 22.76 -18.93
N GLU A 186 -25.63 23.70 -18.00
CA GLU A 186 -25.20 23.53 -16.62
C GLU A 186 -26.23 22.68 -15.88
N ASP A 187 -25.80 21.68 -15.09
CA ASP A 187 -26.57 21.34 -13.90
C ASP A 187 -25.68 20.96 -12.73
N TYR A 188 -25.89 21.70 -11.65
CA TYR A 188 -25.28 21.64 -10.34
C TYR A 188 -26.12 20.66 -9.51
N GLU A 189 -25.55 19.57 -8.99
CA GLU A 189 -26.20 18.85 -7.90
C GLU A 189 -25.22 18.66 -6.74
N GLU A 190 -25.42 19.55 -5.77
CA GLU A 190 -24.90 19.62 -4.42
C GLU A 190 -25.42 18.39 -3.64
N CYS A 191 -24.55 17.44 -3.32
CA CYS A 191 -24.91 16.35 -2.40
C CYS A 191 -24.45 16.72 -0.98
N GLU A 192 -25.45 17.09 -0.19
CA GLU A 192 -25.36 17.49 1.22
C GLU A 192 -24.72 16.43 2.13
N ASP A 193 -24.07 16.95 3.17
CA ASP A 193 -23.55 16.28 4.34
C ASP A 193 -24.51 15.24 4.94
N GLN A 194 -23.98 14.06 5.24
CA GLN A 194 -24.56 13.17 6.26
C GLN A 194 -23.54 12.96 7.38
N GLU A 195 -23.64 13.85 8.38
CA GLU A 195 -23.18 13.56 9.73
C GLU A 195 -24.12 12.49 10.34
N GLU A 196 -23.60 11.29 10.56
CA GLU A 196 -24.17 10.36 11.54
C GLU A 196 -23.09 10.05 12.57
N SER A 197 -23.24 10.75 13.67
CA SER A 197 -22.61 10.53 14.96
C SER A 197 -23.11 9.21 15.54
N ASP A 198 -22.20 8.31 15.94
CA ASP A 198 -22.50 7.42 17.06
C ASP A 198 -21.25 7.24 17.93
N SER A 199 -21.33 7.85 19.10
CA SER A 199 -20.35 7.82 20.17
C SER A 199 -20.53 6.55 20.99
N ASP A 200 -19.62 5.59 20.84
CA ASP A 200 -19.47 4.50 21.81
C ASP A 200 -18.36 4.86 22.81
N ASP A 201 -18.79 5.27 24.01
CA ASP A 201 -17.97 5.40 25.21
C ASP A 201 -17.31 4.04 25.52
N PHE A 202 -16.03 3.90 25.18
CA PHE A 202 -15.20 2.76 25.59
C PHE A 202 -14.38 3.16 26.82
N ASP A 203 -14.83 2.72 28.00
CA ASP A 203 -14.12 2.87 29.28
C ASP A 203 -12.76 2.14 29.22
N GLU A 204 -11.67 2.91 29.08
CA GLU A 204 -10.30 2.44 28.83
C GLU A 204 -9.48 2.20 30.13
N ASP A 205 -10.11 2.36 31.29
CA ASP A 205 -9.44 2.46 32.59
C ASP A 205 -9.31 1.14 33.38
N GLU A 206 -9.83 0.01 32.87
CA GLU A 206 -9.64 -1.31 33.53
C GLU A 206 -8.53 -2.18 32.92
N TYR A 207 -7.94 -1.83 31.76
CA TYR A 207 -6.91 -2.67 31.14
C TYR A 207 -5.47 -2.36 31.62
N PHE A 208 -5.20 -1.11 31.99
CA PHE A 208 -3.86 -0.70 32.42
C PHE A 208 -3.43 -1.26 33.79
N ASP A 209 -4.37 -1.65 34.64
CA ASP A 209 -4.08 -2.16 35.99
C ASP A 209 -3.63 -3.64 36.01
N SER A 210 -3.82 -4.37 34.90
CA SER A 210 -3.31 -5.73 34.75
C SER A 210 -1.85 -5.81 34.28
N LEU A 211 -1.31 -4.75 33.67
CA LEU A 211 0.04 -4.77 33.08
C LEU A 211 1.15 -4.43 34.09
N TYR A 212 0.84 -3.68 35.15
CA TYR A 212 1.79 -3.31 36.21
C TYR A 212 1.90 -4.31 37.36
N LYS A 213 1.11 -5.39 37.35
CA LYS A 213 1.18 -6.45 38.37
C LYS A 213 2.12 -7.61 37.98
N MET A 214 2.75 -7.53 36.82
CA MET A 214 3.65 -8.56 36.27
C MET A 214 5.14 -8.14 36.18
N PHE A 215 5.47 -6.95 36.68
CA PHE A 215 6.85 -6.52 36.94
C PHE A 215 7.03 -6.15 38.41
#